data_AF-A0A1B1AZQ4-F1
#
_entry.id   AF-A0A1B1AZQ4-F1
#
_cell.length_a   1.000
_cell.length_b   1.000
_cell.length_c   1.000
_cell.angle_alpha   90.00
_cell.angle_beta   90.00
_cell.angle_gamma   90.00
#
_symmetry.space_group_name_H-M   'P 1'
#
loop_
_entity.id
_entity.type
_entity.pdbx_description
1 polymer ?
#
loop_
_entity_poly.entity_id
_entity_poly.type
_entity_poly.pdbx_seq_one_letter_code
_entity_poly.pdbx_strand_id
1 'polypeptide(L)'
;MSRDELRRSRFASWLLHQCRLAGYDIDDPDTHKTILILAAVALSDGLDEATTARVAEGLAVTPQELTDAYIHEMRQCVLKEILDHPDLARLDRRLDAIARAD
;
A
#
# COMPACT_ATOMS: atom_id res chain seq x y z
N MET A 1 -5.00 -8.46 -3.02
CA MET A 1 -5.98 -7.39 -3.27
C MET A 1 -6.61 -7.54 -4.66
N SER A 2 -7.92 -7.41 -4.77
CA SER A 2 -8.68 -7.49 -6.03
C SER A 2 -8.74 -6.16 -6.79
N ARG A 3 -9.09 -6.19 -8.07
CA ARG A 3 -9.22 -4.99 -8.93
C ARG A 3 -10.31 -4.03 -8.43
N ASP A 4 -11.40 -4.56 -7.87
CA ASP A 4 -12.49 -3.73 -7.33
C ASP A 4 -12.14 -3.09 -5.99
N GLU A 5 -11.29 -3.74 -5.18
CA GLU A 5 -10.73 -3.13 -3.96
C GLU A 5 -9.80 -1.95 -4.32
N LEU A 6 -8.92 -2.12 -5.32
CA LEU A 6 -8.05 -1.04 -5.82
C LEU A 6 -8.83 0.18 -6.33
N ARG A 7 -9.96 -0.03 -7.01
CA ARG A 7 -10.80 1.07 -7.50
C ARG A 7 -11.48 1.87 -6.39
N ARG A 8 -11.65 1.27 -5.21
CA ARG A 8 -12.22 1.92 -4.02
C ARG A 8 -11.15 2.44 -3.07
N SER A 9 -9.88 2.17 -3.37
CA SER A 9 -8.75 2.58 -2.56
C SER A 9 -8.67 4.10 -2.47
N ARG A 10 -8.51 4.58 -1.23
CA ARG A 10 -8.27 6.00 -0.99
C ARG A 10 -6.87 6.37 -1.46
N PHE A 11 -5.89 5.48 -1.26
CA PHE A 11 -4.55 5.68 -1.78
C PHE A 11 -4.51 5.72 -3.31
N ALA A 12 -5.16 4.80 -4.01
CA ALA A 12 -5.17 4.82 -5.47
C ALA A 12 -5.82 6.11 -6.02
N SER A 13 -6.89 6.58 -5.38
CA SER A 13 -7.54 7.85 -5.73
C SER A 13 -6.62 9.05 -5.48
N TRP A 14 -5.91 9.06 -4.35
CA TRP A 14 -4.90 10.09 -4.03
C TRP A 14 -3.75 10.07 -5.04
N LEU A 15 -3.25 8.88 -5.41
CA LEU A 15 -2.14 8.72 -6.33
C LEU A 15 -2.50 9.21 -7.75
N LEU A 16 -3.70 8.84 -8.24
CA LEU A 16 -4.22 9.36 -9.50
C LEU A 16 -4.37 10.89 -9.49
N HIS A 17 -4.78 11.46 -8.36
CA HIS A 17 -4.86 12.91 -8.20
C HIS A 17 -3.47 13.57 -8.26
N GLN A 18 -2.48 13.04 -7.53
CA GLN A 18 -1.11 13.56 -7.57
C GLN A 18 -0.48 13.42 -8.96
N CYS A 19 -0.70 12.29 -9.64
CA CYS A 19 -0.24 12.11 -11.02
C CYS A 19 -0.84 13.18 -11.95
N ARG A 20 -2.14 13.49 -11.81
CA ARG A 20 -2.77 14.56 -12.58
C ARG A 20 -2.16 15.93 -12.28
N LEU A 21 -1.87 16.24 -11.01
CA LEU A 21 -1.24 17.49 -10.62
C LEU A 21 0.20 17.63 -11.15
N ALA A 22 0.95 16.53 -11.19
CA ALA A 22 2.29 16.46 -11.76
C ALA A 22 2.30 16.47 -13.30
N GLY A 23 1.14 16.47 -13.96
CA GLY A 23 1.01 16.59 -15.42
C GLY A 23 1.08 15.26 -16.17
N TYR A 24 0.96 14.12 -15.48
CA TYR A 24 0.84 12.82 -16.13
C TYR A 24 -0.54 12.68 -16.80
N ASP A 25 -0.54 12.08 -17.99
CA ASP A 25 -1.78 11.65 -18.66
C ASP A 25 -2.30 10.38 -17.99
N ILE A 26 -3.25 10.52 -17.07
CA ILE A 26 -3.82 9.38 -16.36
C ILE A 26 -4.93 8.65 -17.14
N ASP A 27 -5.34 9.21 -18.29
CA ASP A 27 -6.31 8.61 -19.20
C ASP A 27 -5.61 7.72 -20.23
N ASP A 28 -4.29 7.90 -20.42
CA ASP A 28 -3.43 6.93 -21.09
C ASP A 28 -3.47 5.56 -20.37
N PRO A 29 -3.85 4.47 -21.07
CA PRO A 29 -4.01 3.16 -20.44
C PRO A 29 -2.75 2.60 -19.78
N ASP A 30 -1.58 2.86 -20.33
CA ASP A 30 -0.31 2.34 -19.81
C ASP A 30 0.12 3.09 -18.55
N THR A 31 -0.05 4.40 -18.54
CA THR A 31 0.15 5.25 -17.36
C THR A 31 -0.84 4.87 -16.26
N HIS A 32 -2.12 4.73 -16.59
CA HIS A 32 -3.16 4.31 -15.65
C HIS A 32 -2.85 2.94 -15.03
N LYS A 33 -2.42 1.97 -15.84
CA LYS A 33 -2.04 0.64 -15.37
C LYS A 33 -0.83 0.71 -14.44
N THR A 34 0.17 1.53 -14.77
CA THR A 34 1.37 1.72 -13.94
C THR A 34 1.01 2.29 -12.58
N ILE A 35 0.13 3.29 -12.53
CA ILE A 35 -0.37 3.89 -11.29
C ILE A 35 -1.09 2.85 -10.42
N LEU A 36 -1.95 2.02 -11.02
CA LEU A 36 -2.66 0.97 -10.28
C LEU A 36 -1.73 -0.14 -9.77
N ILE A 37 -0.68 -0.49 -10.53
CA ILE A 37 0.34 -1.46 -10.08
C ILE A 37 1.09 -0.88 -8.89
N LEU A 38 1.51 0.37 -8.97
CA LEU A 38 2.20 1.04 -7.86
C LEU A 38 1.33 1.09 -6.60
N ALA A 39 0.04 1.44 -6.74
CA ALA A 39 -0.92 1.39 -5.65
C ALA A 39 -1.06 -0.01 -5.05
N ALA A 40 -1.08 -1.04 -5.89
CA ALA A 40 -1.17 -2.43 -5.44
C ALA A 40 0.05 -2.87 -4.64
N VAL A 41 1.26 -2.51 -5.08
CA VAL A 41 2.50 -2.83 -4.38
C VAL A 41 2.54 -2.13 -3.02
N ALA A 42 2.32 -0.81 -3.00
CA ALA A 42 2.35 -0.02 -1.77
C ALA A 42 1.37 -0.51 -0.70
N LEU A 43 0.17 -0.95 -1.10
CA LEU A 43 -0.86 -1.44 -0.18
C LEU A 43 -0.64 -2.89 0.28
N SER A 44 0.18 -3.66 -0.43
CA SER A 44 0.45 -5.06 -0.08
C SER A 44 1.68 -5.21 0.81
N ASP A 45 2.79 -4.59 0.42
CA ASP A 45 4.11 -4.80 1.06
C ASP A 45 4.77 -3.48 1.51
N GLY A 46 4.14 -2.35 1.19
CA GLY A 46 4.78 -1.04 1.28
C GLY A 46 5.75 -0.80 0.12
N LEU A 47 6.40 0.36 0.16
CA LEU A 47 7.46 0.74 -0.77
C LEU A 47 8.78 0.81 0.01
N ASP A 48 9.88 0.38 -0.62
CA ASP A 48 11.21 0.61 -0.07
C ASP A 48 11.57 2.11 -0.13
N GLU A 49 12.58 2.52 0.64
CA GLU A 49 12.99 3.92 0.74
C GLU A 49 13.37 4.52 -0.62
N ALA A 50 14.06 3.75 -1.46
CA ALA A 50 14.52 4.19 -2.78
C ALA A 50 13.35 4.44 -3.74
N THR A 51 12.37 3.55 -3.75
CA THR A 51 11.15 3.65 -4.57
C THR A 51 10.26 4.78 -4.03
N THR A 52 10.12 4.89 -2.72
CA THR A 52 9.36 5.97 -2.07
C THR A 52 9.94 7.33 -2.46
N ALA A 53 11.27 7.50 -2.40
CA ALA A 53 11.93 8.75 -2.79
C ALA A 53 11.70 9.10 -4.27
N ARG A 54 11.88 8.13 -5.19
CA ARG A 54 11.68 8.36 -6.63
C ARG A 54 10.24 8.70 -6.98
N VAL A 55 9.28 8.01 -6.38
CA VAL A 55 7.85 8.27 -6.60
C VAL A 55 7.48 9.64 -6.04
N ALA A 56 7.94 9.96 -4.82
CA ALA A 56 7.68 11.25 -4.20
C ALA A 56 8.24 12.41 -5.05
N GLU A 57 9.46 12.27 -5.56
CA GLU A 57 10.08 13.23 -6.48
C GLU A 57 9.25 13.41 -7.76
N GLY A 58 8.86 12.30 -8.42
CA GLY A 58 8.05 12.36 -9.64
C GLY A 58 6.66 13.00 -9.44
N LEU A 59 6.11 12.90 -8.23
CA LEU A 59 4.82 13.49 -7.87
C LEU A 59 4.93 14.88 -7.24
N ALA A 60 6.14 15.42 -7.08
CA ALA A 60 6.42 16.68 -6.38
C ALA A 60 5.83 16.74 -4.95
N VAL A 61 5.86 15.61 -4.23
CA VAL A 61 5.50 15.50 -2.82
C VAL A 61 6.71 15.04 -1.99
N THR A 62 6.62 15.11 -0.67
CA THR A 62 7.65 14.55 0.21
C THR A 62 7.50 13.02 0.35
N PRO A 63 8.60 12.28 0.63
CA PRO A 63 8.52 10.85 0.94
C PRO A 63 7.58 10.53 2.11
N GLN A 64 7.50 11.45 3.09
CA GLN A 64 6.61 11.33 4.24
C GLN A 64 5.14 11.44 3.81
N GLU A 65 4.78 12.43 2.99
CA GLU A 65 3.41 12.57 2.48
C GLU A 65 2.96 11.36 1.67
N LEU A 66 3.85 10.80 0.84
CA LEU A 66 3.57 9.57 0.11
C LEU A 66 3.33 8.39 1.06
N THR A 67 4.18 8.22 2.07
CA THR A 67 4.06 7.15 3.07
C THR A 67 2.76 7.28 3.85
N ASP A 68 2.44 8.47 4.34
CA ASP A 68 1.22 8.76 5.09
C ASP A 68 -0.04 8.49 4.27
N ALA A 69 0.03 8.67 2.94
CA ALA A 69 -1.09 8.42 2.04
C ALA A 69 -1.47 6.93 1.91
N TYR A 70 -0.53 5.99 2.03
CA TYR A 70 -0.82 4.55 1.90
C TYR A 70 -0.76 3.77 3.23
N ILE A 71 -0.03 4.24 4.25
CA ILE A 71 0.28 3.44 5.44
C ILE A 71 -0.95 2.97 6.22
N HIS A 72 -2.00 3.80 6.30
CA HIS A 72 -3.21 3.43 7.03
C HIS A 72 -3.98 2.32 6.33
N GLU A 73 -4.15 2.45 5.01
CA GLU A 73 -4.87 1.47 4.20
C GLU A 73 -4.08 0.16 4.05
N MET A 74 -2.76 0.24 3.87
CA MET A 74 -1.85 -0.91 3.89
C MET A 74 -2.00 -1.72 5.18
N ARG A 75 -1.99 -1.06 6.35
CA ARG A 75 -2.20 -1.76 7.64
C ARG A 75 -3.54 -2.47 7.71
N GLN A 76 -4.60 -1.88 7.16
CA GLN A 76 -5.92 -2.52 7.10
C GLN A 76 -5.92 -3.75 6.19
N CYS A 77 -5.25 -3.68 5.03
CA CYS A 77 -5.08 -4.80 4.12
C CYS A 77 -4.32 -5.96 4.79
N VAL A 78 -3.18 -5.67 5.41
CA VAL A 78 -2.36 -6.67 6.12
C VAL A 78 -3.14 -7.29 7.28
N LEU A 79 -3.85 -6.48 8.08
CA LEU A 79 -4.67 -6.99 9.19
C LEU A 79 -5.77 -7.94 8.69
N LYS A 80 -6.45 -7.57 7.60
CA LYS A 80 -7.48 -8.41 6.97
C LYS A 80 -6.89 -9.74 6.50
N GLU A 81 -5.73 -9.72 5.84
CA GLU A 81 -5.04 -10.93 5.40
C GLU A 81 -4.64 -11.85 6.57
N ILE A 82 -4.14 -11.27 7.66
CA ILE A 82 -3.84 -12.03 8.89
C ILE A 82 -5.09 -12.71 9.45
N LEU A 83 -6.23 -12.01 9.46
CA LEU A 83 -7.50 -12.53 9.96
C LEU A 83 -8.10 -13.61 9.03
N ASP A 84 -7.91 -13.47 7.72
CA ASP A 84 -8.40 -14.42 6.71
C ASP A 84 -7.55 -15.72 6.68
N HIS A 85 -6.35 -15.72 7.27
CA HIS A 85 -5.46 -16.88 7.41
C HIS A 85 -5.28 -17.33 8.88
N PRO A 86 -6.15 -18.25 9.40
CA PRO A 86 -6.19 -18.64 10.82
C PRO A 86 -4.94 -19.37 11.34
N ASP A 87 -3.97 -19.72 10.48
CA ASP A 87 -2.69 -20.28 10.92
C ASP A 87 -1.79 -19.22 11.60
N LEU A 88 -2.00 -17.93 11.36
CA LEU A 88 -1.31 -16.85 12.09
C LEU A 88 -1.84 -16.69 13.52
N ALA A 89 -3.13 -16.94 13.76
CA ALA A 89 -3.70 -17.06 15.12
C ALA A 89 -3.15 -18.27 15.91
N ARG A 90 -2.51 -19.21 15.21
CA ARG A 90 -1.83 -20.37 15.80
C ARG A 90 -0.37 -20.04 16.16
N LEU A 91 0.27 -19.15 15.41
CA LEU A 91 1.58 -18.57 15.72
C LEU A 91 1.53 -17.69 16.97
N ASP A 92 0.49 -16.87 17.13
CA ASP A 92 0.28 -16.04 18.32
C ASP A 92 0.21 -16.87 19.62
N ARG A 93 -0.57 -17.96 19.61
CA ARG A 93 -0.63 -18.91 20.74
C ARG A 93 0.69 -19.62 21.04
N ARG A 94 1.54 -19.85 20.02
CA ARG A 94 2.87 -20.44 20.20
C ARG A 94 3.86 -19.44 20.77
N LEU A 95 3.78 -18.17 20.36
CA LEU A 95 4.60 -17.09 20.89
C LEU A 95 4.25 -16.79 22.36
N ASP A 96 2.95 -16.74 22.69
CA ASP A 96 2.46 -16.61 24.07
C ASP A 96 2.91 -17.77 24.98
N ALA A 97 2.95 -18.99 24.45
CA ALA A 97 3.41 -20.16 25.19
C ALA A 97 4.92 -20.12 25.47
N ILE A 98 5.72 -19.58 24.55
CA ILE A 98 7.17 -19.38 24.73
C ILE A 98 7.42 -18.24 25.73
N ALA A 99 6.68 -17.14 25.64
CA ALA A 99 6.80 -15.99 26.55
C ALA A 99 6.39 -16.29 28.00
N ARG A 100 5.61 -17.35 28.24
CA ARG A 100 5.19 -17.81 29.58
C ARG A 100 5.99 -19.02 30.08
N ALA A 101 6.94 -19.52 29.29
CA ALA A 101 7.80 -20.65 29.65
C ALA A 101 9.12 -20.24 30.33
N ASP A 102 9.31 -18.93 30.58
CA ASP A 102 10.32 -18.37 31.48
C ASP A 102 9.69 -17.92 32.80
#